data_AF-A0A921B2S7-F1
#
_entry.id   AF-A0A921B2S7-F1
#
_cell.length_a   1.000
_cell.length_b   1.000
_cell.length_c   1.000
_cell.angle_alpha   90.00
_cell.angle_beta   90.00
_cell.angle_gamma   90.00
#
_symmetry.space_group_name_H-M   'P 1'
#
loop_
_entity.id
_entity.type
_entity.pdbx_description
1 polymer ?
#
loop_
_entity_poly.entity_id
_entity_poly.type
_entity_poly.pdbx_seq_one_letter_code
_entity_poly.pdbx_strand_id
1 'polypeptide(L)' 'MKIDVKAYLKVNGLTIYEVAKRSGYGYTTLHKSFNKSQSSATPINIRDLDALAQAQHQAMWEVLKELETHYMD' A
#
# COMPACT_ATOMS: atom_id res chain seq x y z
N MET A 1 6.86 -7.64 12.32
CA MET A 1 5.87 -6.66 11.82
C MET A 1 6.46 -5.85 10.69
N LYS A 2 6.45 -6.45 9.51
CA LYS A 2 6.58 -5.77 8.23
C LYS A 2 5.30 -6.04 7.44
N ILE A 3 4.82 -5.05 6.71
CA ILE A 3 3.65 -5.23 5.82
C ILE A 3 4.16 -5.68 4.45
N ASP A 4 3.68 -6.82 3.95
CA ASP A 4 3.94 -7.27 2.58
C ASP A 4 2.97 -6.60 1.59
N VAL A 5 3.30 -5.36 1.23
CA VAL A 5 2.57 -4.59 0.23
C VAL A 5 2.59 -5.28 -1.14
N LYS A 6 3.61 -6.08 -1.47
CA LYS A 6 3.70 -6.74 -2.78
C LYS A 6 2.69 -7.87 -2.89
N ALA A 7 2.55 -8.68 -1.85
CA ALA A 7 1.50 -9.68 -1.77
C ALA A 7 0.11 -9.04 -1.85
N TYR A 8 -0.12 -7.96 -1.09
CA TYR A 8 -1.38 -7.21 -1.11
C TYR A 8 -1.77 -6.74 -2.53
N LEU A 9 -0.83 -6.11 -3.23
CA LEU A 9 -1.03 -5.65 -4.60
C LEU A 9 -1.36 -6.80 -5.55
N LYS A 10 -0.63 -7.92 -5.44
CA LYS A 10 -0.83 -9.08 -6.30
C LYS A 10 -2.23 -9.70 -6.13
N VAL A 11 -2.69 -9.87 -4.89
CA VAL A 11 -4.01 -10.47 -4.60
C VAL A 11 -5.14 -9.57 -5.09
N ASN A 12 -5.00 -8.25 -4.93
CA ASN A 12 -5.99 -7.28 -5.38
C ASN A 12 -5.91 -6.93 -6.88
N GLY A 13 -5.03 -7.62 -7.64
CA GLY A 13 -4.86 -7.37 -9.08
C GLY A 13 -4.37 -5.96 -9.40
N LEU A 14 -3.58 -5.37 -8.49
CA LEU A 14 -3.04 -4.02 -8.61
C LEU A 14 -1.54 -4.06 -8.93
N THR A 15 -1.13 -3.17 -9.81
CA THR A 15 0.27 -2.78 -9.99
C THR A 15 0.55 -1.43 -9.31
N ILE A 16 1.81 -1.13 -9.00
CA ILE A 16 2.21 0.20 -8.49
C ILE A 16 1.78 1.30 -9.47
N TYR A 17 1.84 1.00 -10.77
CA TYR A 17 1.39 1.90 -11.82
C TYR A 17 -0.12 2.18 -11.72
N GLU A 18 -0.95 1.16 -11.53
CA GLU A 18 -2.39 1.34 -11.37
C GLU A 18 -2.73 2.09 -10.10
N VAL A 19 -2.07 1.80 -8.99
CA VAL A 19 -2.26 2.55 -7.75
C VAL A 19 -1.92 4.02 -7.97
N ALA A 20 -0.78 4.34 -8.60
CA ALA A 20 -0.41 5.70 -8.94
C ALA A 20 -1.47 6.39 -9.83
N LYS A 21 -1.89 5.71 -10.90
CA LYS A 21 -2.85 6.24 -11.87
C LYS A 21 -4.22 6.52 -11.24
N ARG A 22 -4.71 5.65 -10.37
CA ARG A 22 -6.05 5.75 -9.76
C ARG A 22 -6.07 6.69 -8.55
N SER A 23 -4.99 6.76 -7.78
CA SER A 23 -4.90 7.58 -6.57
C SER A 23 -4.46 9.03 -6.79
N GLY A 24 -3.89 9.34 -7.97
CA GLY A 24 -3.33 10.67 -8.26
C GLY A 24 -1.92 10.90 -7.71
N TYR A 25 -1.33 9.93 -7.00
CA TYR A 25 0.06 10.02 -6.54
C TYR A 25 1.06 9.67 -7.65
N GLY A 26 2.23 10.32 -7.63
CA GLY A 26 3.29 10.08 -8.61
C GLY A 26 3.83 8.63 -8.56
N TYR A 27 3.99 8.01 -9.72
CA TYR A 27 4.51 6.63 -9.83
C TYR A 27 5.85 6.44 -9.13
N THR A 28 6.81 7.33 -9.36
CA THR A 28 8.16 7.23 -8.77
C THR A 28 8.13 7.33 -7.25
N THR A 29 7.20 8.11 -6.71
CA THR A 29 6.95 8.27 -5.27
C THR A 29 6.48 6.95 -4.66
N LEU A 30 5.44 6.34 -5.22
CA LEU A 30 4.93 5.05 -4.73
C LEU A 30 5.91 3.92 -4.96
N HIS A 31 6.60 3.90 -6.11
CA HIS A 31 7.62 2.90 -6.42
C HIS A 31 8.75 2.91 -5.40
N LYS A 32 9.27 4.08 -5.02
CA LYS A 32 10.30 4.17 -3.97
C LYS A 32 9.77 3.71 -2.62
N SER A 33 8.54 4.10 -2.28
CA SER A 33 7.95 3.82 -0.97
C SER A 33 7.62 2.34 -0.77
N PHE A 34 6.95 1.71 -1.74
CA PHE A 34 6.56 0.29 -1.67
C PHE A 34 7.74 -0.68 -1.79
N ASN A 35 8.90 -0.21 -2.24
CA ASN A 35 10.13 -1.02 -2.30
C ASN A 35 11.11 -0.70 -1.15
N LYS A 36 10.79 0.26 -0.27
CA LYS A 36 11.63 0.58 0.88
C LYS A 36 11.46 -0.51 1.93
N SER A 37 12.58 -0.95 2.51
CA SER A 37 12.55 -1.83 3.68
C SER A 37 11.78 -1.16 4.82
N GLN A 38 10.65 -1.74 5.20
CA GLN A 38 9.88 -1.27 6.34
C GLN A 38 10.69 -1.48 7.62
N SER A 39 10.68 -0.46 8.49
CA SER A 39 11.27 -0.55 9.83
C SER A 39 10.16 -0.83 10.84
N SER A 40 10.54 -1.35 12.01
CA SER A 40 9.58 -1.59 13.11
C SER A 40 8.86 -0.33 13.58
N ALA A 41 9.46 0.85 13.37
CA ALA A 41 8.89 2.13 13.78
C ALA A 41 7.82 2.68 12.80
N THR A 42 7.79 2.23 11.55
CA THR A 42 6.81 2.68 10.55
C THR A 42 6.54 1.55 9.57
N PRO A 43 5.53 0.70 9.84
CA PRO A 43 5.22 -0.46 9.01
C PRO A 43 4.67 -0.09 7.62
N ILE A 44 4.04 1.08 7.50
CA ILE A 44 3.52 1.65 6.26
C ILE A 44 3.43 3.19 6.38
N ASN A 45 3.62 3.90 5.26
CA ASN A 45 3.44 5.35 5.21
C ASN A 45 1.95 5.70 5.06
N ILE A 46 1.44 6.71 5.76
CA ILE A 46 0.03 7.16 5.65
C ILE A 46 -0.34 7.52 4.22
N ARG A 47 0.57 8.14 3.45
CA ARG A 47 0.36 8.44 2.03
C ARG A 47 0.19 7.16 1.19
N ASP A 48 0.97 6.14 1.51
CA ASP A 48 0.91 4.86 0.81
C ASP A 48 -0.42 4.15 1.11
N LEU A 49 -0.87 4.22 2.35
CA LEU A 49 -2.19 3.73 2.77
C LEU A 49 -3.33 4.48 2.06
N ASP A 50 -3.26 5.81 1.99
CA ASP A 50 -4.24 6.61 1.24
C ASP A 50 -4.22 6.26 -0.25
N ALA A 51 -3.03 6.11 -0.86
CA ALA A 51 -2.92 5.72 -2.26
C ALA A 51 -3.60 4.37 -2.56
N LEU A 52 -3.41 3.38 -1.69
CA LEU A 52 -4.07 2.07 -1.80
C LEU A 52 -5.59 2.19 -1.64
N ALA A 53 -6.05 3.01 -0.69
CA ALA A 53 -7.47 3.25 -0.42
C ALA A 53 -8.17 3.92 -1.62
N GLN A 54 -7.59 5.02 -2.14
CA GLN A 54 -8.12 5.72 -3.31
C GLN A 54 -8.16 4.82 -4.55
N ALA A 55 -7.14 4.00 -4.77
CA ALA A 55 -7.06 3.11 -5.93
C ALA A 55 -8.14 2.00 -5.95
N GLN A 56 -8.74 1.72 -4.79
CA GLN A 56 -9.73 0.67 -4.57
C GLN A 56 -11.11 1.22 -4.18
N HIS A 57 -11.27 2.54 -4.09
CA HIS A 57 -12.49 3.19 -3.61
C HIS A 57 -12.92 2.70 -2.21
N GLN A 58 -11.94 2.49 -1.33
CA GLN A 58 -12.14 2.04 0.05
C GLN A 58 -11.73 3.14 1.03
N ALA A 59 -12.19 3.02 2.28
CA ALA A 59 -11.66 3.85 3.35
C ALA A 59 -10.26 3.35 3.79
N MET A 60 -9.39 4.27 4.20
CA MET A 60 -8.03 3.93 4.66
C MET A 60 -8.02 2.91 5.79
N TRP A 61 -9.00 2.93 6.70
CA TRP A 61 -9.06 2.00 7.82
C TRP A 61 -9.39 0.57 7.38
N GLU A 62 -10.13 0.39 6.28
CA GLU A 62 -10.44 -0.93 5.73
C GLU A 62 -9.19 -1.58 5.17
N VAL A 63 -8.43 -0.80 4.37
CA VAL A 63 -7.14 -1.23 3.83
C VAL A 63 -6.15 -1.52 4.94
N LEU A 64 -6.06 -0.66 5.95
CA LEU A 64 -5.15 -0.87 7.09
C LEU A 64 -5.50 -2.16 7.83
N LYS A 65 -6.78 -2.38 8.14
CA LYS A 65 -7.25 -3.59 8.81
C LYS A 65 -6.89 -4.84 8.00
N GLU A 66 -7.08 -4.82 6.68
CA GLU A 66 -6.75 -5.94 5.82
C GLU A 66 -5.24 -6.23 5.82
N LEU A 67 -4.41 -5.20 5.69
CA LEU A 67 -2.95 -5.28 5.75
C LEU A 67 -2.47 -5.88 7.09
N GLU A 68 -3.02 -5.41 8.21
CA GLU A 68 -2.67 -5.89 9.55
C GLU A 68 -3.21 -7.30 9.85
N THR A 69 -4.29 -7.73 9.20
CA THR A 69 -4.88 -9.05 9.46
C THR A 69 -4.23 -10.13 8.60
N HIS A 70 -3.86 -9.82 7.36
CA HIS A 70 -3.53 -10.83 6.35
C HIS A 70 -2.13 -10.69 5.75
N TYR A 71 -1.48 -9.53 5.90
CA TYR A 71 -0.23 -9.22 5.19
C TYR A 71 0.89 -8.77 6.15
N MET A 72 0.86 -9.25 7.39
CA MET A 72 1.94 -9.04 8.35
C MET A 72 2.91 -10.22 8.36
N ASP A 73 4.18 -9.90 8.12
CA ASP A 73 5.34 -10.75 8.40
C ASP A 73 5.96 -10.44 9.78
#